data_AF-A0A9Q0FJ37-F1
#
_entry.id   AF-A0A9Q0FJ37-F1
#
_cell.length_a   1.000
_cell.length_b   1.000
_cell.length_c   1.000
_cell.angle_alpha   90.00
_cell.angle_beta   90.00
_cell.angle_gamma   90.00
#
_symmetry.space_group_name_H-M   'P 1'
#
loop_
_entity.id
_entity.type
_entity.pdbx_description
1 polymer ?
#
loop_
_entity_poly.entity_id
_entity_poly.type
_entity_poly.pdbx_seq_one_letter_code
_entity_poly.pdbx_strand_id
1 'polypeptide(L)'
;MKFTEQISRCLLDHKDMKSSTMEYLISEQALADFAQVITGVKKNLSAENCPVVAFGGSYGVMVASWLRLKCPHIVTGALASSAPILDFDDITPQSGYHAVVTKDFRVRNWSNILNFRLTELQQKQMGLSHLQISSLIAGNLKDTITLTCRLCHYDSPPSYPVNKICSAIDGSPA
;
A
#
# COMPACT_ATOMS: atom_id res chain seq x y z
N MET A 1 13.05 -24.20 -1.23
CA MET A 1 12.03 -24.83 -0.36
C MET A 1 11.36 -23.87 0.65
N LYS A 2 11.83 -22.62 0.84
CA LYS A 2 11.20 -21.67 1.79
C LYS A 2 10.08 -20.79 1.21
N PHE A 3 10.01 -20.63 -0.12
CA PHE A 3 9.04 -19.74 -0.77
C PHE A 3 7.61 -20.32 -0.84
N THR A 4 7.49 -21.65 -1.03
CA THR A 4 6.19 -22.34 -1.09
C THR A 4 5.53 -22.43 0.29
N GLU A 5 6.33 -22.62 1.36
CA GLU A 5 5.83 -22.62 2.74
C GLU A 5 5.40 -21.23 3.22
N GLN A 6 6.05 -20.15 2.75
CA GLN A 6 5.63 -18.78 3.04
C GLN A 6 4.26 -18.46 2.44
N ILE A 7 4.03 -18.86 1.17
CA ILE A 7 2.71 -18.72 0.55
C ILE A 7 1.68 -19.54 1.33
N SER A 8 1.99 -20.79 1.73
CA SER A 8 1.05 -21.61 2.51
C SER A 8 0.80 -21.13 3.94
N ARG A 9 1.75 -20.47 4.62
CA ARG A 9 1.55 -19.90 5.98
C ARG A 9 0.71 -18.63 5.96
N CYS A 10 0.83 -17.79 4.92
CA CYS A 10 -0.05 -16.63 4.75
C CYS A 10 -1.53 -17.00 4.56
N LEU A 11 -1.84 -18.26 4.21
CA LEU A 11 -3.22 -18.75 4.08
C LEU A 11 -3.85 -19.22 5.38
N LEU A 12 -3.05 -19.40 6.43
CA LEU A 12 -3.50 -20.05 7.66
C LEU A 12 -3.51 -19.15 8.89
N ASP A 13 -3.15 -17.87 8.78
CA ASP A 13 -3.09 -16.97 9.93
C ASP A 13 -4.16 -15.87 9.96
N HIS A 14 -5.38 -16.19 9.51
CA HIS A 14 -6.57 -15.41 9.85
C HIS A 14 -7.22 -15.96 11.12
N LYS A 15 -6.62 -15.61 12.26
CA LYS A 15 -7.28 -15.76 13.56
C LYS A 15 -8.41 -14.72 13.65
N ASP A 16 -9.63 -15.25 13.58
CA ASP A 16 -10.92 -14.68 14.00
C ASP A 16 -11.63 -13.65 13.10
N MET A 17 -12.25 -14.14 12.02
CA MET A 17 -13.54 -13.60 11.52
C MET A 17 -14.41 -14.71 10.89
N LYS A 18 -14.87 -15.67 11.70
CA LYS A 18 -15.76 -16.76 11.24
C LYS A 18 -17.20 -16.29 11.10
N SER A 19 -17.52 -15.75 9.92
CA SER A 19 -18.88 -15.73 9.36
C SER A 19 -18.97 -16.82 8.28
N SER A 20 -20.07 -17.57 8.22
CA SER A 20 -20.28 -18.62 7.19
C SER A 20 -20.18 -18.10 5.76
N THR A 21 -20.24 -16.78 5.55
CA THR A 21 -20.15 -16.15 4.22
C THR A 21 -18.71 -15.86 3.77
N MET A 22 -17.72 -15.87 4.67
CA MET A 22 -16.34 -15.43 4.36
C MET A 22 -15.38 -16.59 4.08
N GLU A 23 -15.85 -17.84 4.11
CA GLU A 23 -15.04 -19.03 3.93
C GLU A 23 -14.31 -19.08 2.57
N TYR A 24 -14.92 -18.51 1.53
CA TYR A 24 -14.35 -18.49 0.18
C TYR A 24 -13.51 -17.24 -0.13
N LEU A 25 -13.36 -16.31 0.82
CA LEU A 25 -12.58 -15.09 0.63
C LEU A 25 -11.08 -15.36 0.87
N ILE A 26 -10.47 -16.14 -0.02
CA ILE A 26 -9.04 -16.48 0.00
C ILE A 26 -8.39 -16.25 -1.37
N SER A 27 -7.09 -15.97 -1.36
CA SER A 27 -6.29 -15.68 -2.56
C SER A 27 -6.30 -16.84 -3.57
N GLU A 28 -6.32 -18.08 -3.09
CA GLU A 28 -6.35 -19.30 -3.90
C GLU A 28 -7.60 -19.36 -4.75
N GLN A 29 -8.74 -19.03 -4.15
CA GLN A 29 -10.02 -19.02 -4.84
C GLN A 29 -10.02 -17.93 -5.91
N ALA A 30 -9.54 -16.73 -5.58
CA ALA A 30 -9.40 -15.66 -6.57
C ALA A 30 -8.50 -16.06 -7.76
N LEU A 31 -7.38 -16.75 -7.50
CA LEU A 31 -6.50 -17.26 -8.56
C LEU A 31 -7.20 -18.33 -9.43
N ALA A 32 -7.96 -19.23 -8.81
CA ALA A 32 -8.74 -20.24 -9.51
C ALA A 32 -9.83 -19.59 -10.40
N ASP A 33 -10.51 -18.56 -9.88
CA ASP A 33 -11.53 -17.82 -10.62
C ASP A 33 -10.92 -17.10 -11.83
N PHE A 34 -9.76 -16.44 -11.67
CA PHE A 34 -9.04 -15.82 -12.79
C PHE A 34 -8.63 -16.86 -13.84
N ALA A 35 -8.11 -18.01 -13.41
CA ALA A 35 -7.73 -19.10 -14.31
C ALA A 35 -8.94 -19.61 -15.14
N GLN A 36 -10.10 -19.78 -14.50
CA GLN A 36 -11.34 -20.19 -15.17
C GLN A 36 -11.83 -19.13 -16.16
N VAL A 37 -11.87 -17.85 -15.74
CA VAL A 37 -12.31 -16.74 -16.61
C VAL A 37 -11.40 -16.62 -17.83
N ILE A 38 -10.08 -16.65 -17.65
CA ILE A 38 -9.13 -16.56 -18.78
C ILE A 38 -9.36 -17.72 -19.76
N THR A 39 -9.50 -18.95 -19.25
CA THR A 39 -9.74 -20.13 -20.09
C THR A 39 -11.06 -20.03 -20.84
N GLY A 40 -12.12 -19.58 -20.16
CA GLY A 40 -13.44 -19.37 -20.75
C GLY A 40 -13.44 -18.30 -21.83
N VAL A 41 -12.78 -17.16 -21.58
CA VAL A 41 -12.63 -16.07 -22.55
C VAL A 41 -11.84 -16.52 -23.77
N LYS A 42 -10.72 -17.23 -23.57
CA LYS A 42 -9.92 -17.76 -24.69
C LYS A 42 -10.74 -18.70 -25.57
N LYS A 43 -11.51 -19.61 -24.96
CA LYS A 43 -12.40 -20.52 -25.71
C LYS A 43 -13.51 -19.78 -26.45
N ASN A 44 -14.15 -18.81 -25.80
CA ASN A 44 -15.24 -18.04 -26.40
C ASN A 44 -14.77 -17.20 -27.61
N LEU A 45 -13.52 -16.72 -27.56
CA LEU A 45 -12.93 -15.90 -28.62
C LEU A 45 -12.09 -16.70 -29.63
N SER A 46 -12.08 -18.05 -29.57
CA SER A 46 -11.21 -18.90 -30.41
C SER A 46 -9.73 -18.47 -30.36
N ALA A 47 -9.28 -18.11 -29.16
CA ALA A 47 -7.98 -17.50 -28.85
C ALA A 47 -7.12 -18.42 -27.96
N GLU A 48 -7.28 -19.74 -28.04
CA GLU A 48 -6.61 -20.72 -27.18
C GLU A 48 -5.08 -20.61 -27.20
N ASN A 49 -4.52 -20.22 -28.35
CA ASN A 49 -3.07 -20.06 -28.54
C ASN A 49 -2.56 -18.63 -28.23
N CYS A 50 -3.44 -17.68 -27.92
CA CYS A 50 -3.04 -16.31 -27.62
C CYS A 50 -2.33 -16.24 -26.25
N PRO A 51 -1.16 -15.55 -26.17
CA PRO A 51 -0.48 -15.33 -24.90
C PRO A 51 -1.28 -14.36 -24.03
N VAL A 52 -1.21 -14.57 -22.71
CA VAL A 52 -1.93 -13.74 -21.73
C VAL A 52 -0.91 -13.06 -20.82
N VAL A 53 -1.03 -11.75 -20.64
CA VAL A 53 -0.22 -10.97 -19.70
C VAL A 53 -1.13 -10.41 -18.61
N ALA A 54 -0.80 -10.70 -17.35
CA ALA A 54 -1.54 -10.22 -16.21
C ALA A 54 -1.01 -8.86 -15.72
N PHE A 55 -1.92 -7.95 -15.42
CA PHE A 55 -1.64 -6.63 -14.86
C PHE A 55 -2.49 -6.43 -13.59
N GLY A 56 -2.02 -5.56 -12.70
CA GLY A 56 -2.75 -5.20 -11.49
C GLY A 56 -2.19 -3.93 -10.85
N GLY A 57 -2.82 -3.47 -9.78
CA GLY A 57 -2.33 -2.40 -8.90
C GLY A 57 -2.42 -2.83 -7.44
N SER A 58 -1.45 -2.43 -6.60
CA SER A 58 -1.40 -2.80 -5.18
C SER A 58 -1.50 -4.33 -4.99
N TYR A 59 -2.40 -4.81 -4.13
CA TYR A 59 -2.68 -6.24 -3.96
C TYR A 59 -2.95 -6.98 -5.29
N GLY A 60 -3.58 -6.32 -6.26
CA GLY A 60 -3.82 -6.91 -7.59
C GLY A 60 -2.54 -7.28 -8.32
N VAL A 61 -1.43 -6.60 -8.05
CA VAL A 61 -0.12 -6.94 -8.63
C VAL A 61 0.45 -8.21 -7.98
N MET A 62 0.21 -8.40 -6.69
CA MET A 62 0.56 -9.64 -6.01
C MET A 62 -0.23 -10.81 -6.59
N VAL A 63 -1.54 -10.64 -6.78
CA VAL A 63 -2.40 -11.64 -7.43
C VAL A 63 -1.93 -11.93 -8.85
N ALA A 64 -1.61 -10.91 -9.66
CA ALA A 64 -1.07 -11.09 -11.01
C ALA A 64 0.27 -11.87 -11.01
N SER A 65 1.15 -11.56 -10.05
CA SER A 65 2.43 -12.25 -9.88
C SER A 65 2.23 -13.71 -9.47
N TRP A 66 1.34 -13.99 -8.52
CA TRP A 66 1.02 -15.34 -8.09
C TRP A 66 0.31 -16.14 -9.18
N LEU A 67 -0.55 -15.52 -9.98
CA LEU A 67 -1.19 -16.16 -11.12
C LEU A 67 -0.16 -16.62 -12.15
N ARG A 68 0.86 -15.81 -12.43
CA ARG A 68 1.99 -16.22 -13.29
C ARG A 68 2.79 -17.37 -12.67
N LEU A 69 3.06 -17.34 -11.36
CA LEU A 69 3.85 -18.37 -10.68
C LEU A 69 3.12 -19.71 -10.55
N LYS A 70 1.81 -19.68 -10.26
CA LYS A 70 0.99 -20.87 -10.01
C LYS A 70 0.37 -21.45 -11.27
N CYS A 71 0.01 -20.60 -12.24
CA CYS A 71 -0.64 -20.99 -13.49
C CYS A 71 0.17 -20.57 -14.72
N PRO A 72 1.45 -20.97 -14.86
CA PRO A 72 2.30 -20.52 -15.96
C PRO A 72 1.84 -21.01 -17.34
N HIS A 73 0.96 -22.02 -17.38
CA HIS A 73 0.32 -22.56 -18.59
C HIS A 73 -0.88 -21.71 -19.05
N ILE A 74 -1.43 -20.85 -18.18
CA ILE A 74 -2.55 -19.95 -18.49
C ILE A 74 -2.04 -18.54 -18.79
N VAL A 75 -1.12 -18.04 -17.95
CA VAL A 75 -0.58 -16.68 -18.05
C VAL A 75 0.89 -16.73 -18.42
N THR A 76 1.23 -16.09 -19.54
CA THR A 76 2.59 -16.03 -20.12
C THR A 76 3.50 -15.08 -19.34
N GLY A 77 2.96 -13.99 -18.80
CA GLY A 77 3.74 -13.01 -18.04
C GLY A 77 2.89 -12.16 -17.09
N ALA A 78 3.53 -11.47 -16.15
CA ALA A 78 2.86 -10.52 -15.26
C ALA A 78 3.74 -9.30 -15.03
N LEU A 79 3.13 -8.10 -14.96
CA LEU A 79 3.84 -6.87 -14.61
C LEU A 79 3.76 -6.61 -13.11
N ALA A 80 4.88 -6.82 -12.41
CA ALA A 80 4.97 -6.68 -10.94
C ALA A 80 5.38 -5.26 -10.48
N SER A 81 4.60 -4.23 -10.82
CA SER A 81 4.88 -2.84 -10.42
C SER A 81 4.29 -2.52 -9.04
N SER A 82 5.10 -2.02 -8.10
CA SER A 82 4.66 -1.66 -6.73
C SER A 82 3.98 -2.80 -5.95
N ALA A 83 4.40 -4.04 -6.21
CA ALA A 83 3.89 -5.22 -5.52
C ALA A 83 4.60 -5.40 -4.17
N PRO A 84 3.92 -5.31 -3.02
CA PRO A 84 4.55 -5.51 -1.72
C PRO A 84 4.71 -7.01 -1.41
N ILE A 85 5.28 -7.79 -2.33
CA ILE A 85 5.39 -9.27 -2.23
C ILE A 85 6.21 -9.71 -1.02
N LEU A 86 7.10 -8.84 -0.53
CA LEU A 86 7.96 -9.10 0.62
C LEU A 86 7.46 -8.43 1.90
N ASP A 87 6.34 -7.69 1.86
CA ASP A 87 5.86 -6.91 3.01
C ASP A 87 4.97 -7.77 3.94
N PHE A 88 5.48 -8.95 4.28
CA PHE A 88 4.82 -9.95 5.11
C PHE A 88 5.80 -10.47 6.17
N ASP A 89 5.23 -10.90 7.30
CA ASP A 89 5.94 -11.49 8.43
C ASP A 89 7.13 -10.61 8.89
N ASP A 90 8.24 -11.26 9.26
CA ASP A 90 9.51 -10.64 9.65
C ASP A 90 10.47 -10.49 8.44
N ILE A 91 9.97 -10.51 7.21
CA ILE A 91 10.81 -10.36 6.00
C ILE A 91 11.29 -8.91 5.85
N THR A 92 10.38 -7.96 6.02
CA THR A 92 10.66 -6.52 6.06
C THR A 92 10.52 -5.98 7.48
N PRO A 93 11.31 -4.98 7.89
CA PRO A 93 11.09 -4.32 9.16
C PRO A 93 9.68 -3.72 9.21
N GLN A 94 8.97 -3.87 10.34
CA GLN A 94 7.61 -3.34 10.52
C GLN A 94 7.50 -1.82 10.30
N SER A 95 8.60 -1.09 10.53
CA SER A 95 8.69 0.35 10.27
C SER A 95 9.08 0.71 8.83
N GLY A 96 9.31 -0.27 7.96
CA GLY A 96 9.84 -0.09 6.60
C GLY A 96 8.97 0.83 5.75
N TYR A 97 7.66 0.59 5.71
CA TYR A 97 6.71 1.45 4.99
C TYR A 97 6.78 2.91 5.49
N HIS A 98 6.70 3.11 6.80
CA HIS A 98 6.74 4.44 7.41
C HIS A 98 8.08 5.14 7.22
N ALA A 99 9.18 4.39 7.20
CA ALA A 99 10.52 4.94 6.95
C ALA A 99 10.64 5.48 5.51
N VAL A 100 10.07 4.79 4.52
CA VAL A 100 10.03 5.25 3.13
C VAL A 100 9.15 6.51 3.00
N VAL A 101 7.94 6.50 3.57
CA VAL A 101 7.08 7.70 3.60
C VAL A 101 7.82 8.88 4.24
N THR A 102 8.42 8.68 5.41
CA THR A 102 9.19 9.74 6.11
C THR A 102 10.33 10.27 5.25
N LYS A 103 11.03 9.39 4.52
CA LYS A 103 12.12 9.77 3.61
C LYS A 103 11.62 10.68 2.48
N ASP A 104 10.48 10.39 1.88
CA ASP A 104 9.94 11.20 0.78
C ASP A 104 9.65 12.64 1.21
N PHE A 105 9.12 12.83 2.42
CA PHE A 105 8.95 14.15 3.00
C PHE A 105 10.29 14.79 3.40
N ARG A 106 11.24 14.01 3.95
CA ARG A 106 12.56 14.50 4.38
C ARG A 106 13.34 15.14 3.24
N VAL A 107 13.34 14.54 2.05
CA VAL A 107 14.03 15.05 0.85
C VAL A 107 13.50 16.41 0.42
N ARG A 108 12.27 16.77 0.81
CA ARG A 108 11.63 18.06 0.50
C ARG A 108 11.69 19.06 1.67
N ASN A 109 12.71 18.95 2.54
CA ASN A 109 12.97 19.82 3.71
C ASN A 109 11.89 19.83 4.81
N TRP A 110 11.01 18.83 4.85
CA TRP A 110 10.02 18.65 5.92
C TRP A 110 10.61 18.38 7.32
N SER A 111 11.91 18.07 7.40
CA SER A 111 12.63 17.63 8.62
C SER A 111 12.49 18.57 9.80
N ASN A 112 12.34 19.88 9.54
CA ASN A 112 12.32 20.89 10.59
C ASN A 112 10.96 20.96 11.33
N ILE A 113 9.87 20.54 10.68
CA ILE A 113 8.50 20.62 11.23
C ILE A 113 8.16 19.42 12.11
N LEU A 114 8.61 18.22 11.75
CA LEU A 114 8.35 17.00 12.55
C LEU A 114 9.06 17.06 13.91
N ASN A 115 10.29 17.61 13.92
CA ASN A 115 11.02 17.88 15.16
C ASN A 115 10.31 18.94 16.01
N PHE A 116 9.81 20.02 15.39
CA PHE A 116 9.05 21.08 16.07
C PHE A 116 7.76 20.54 16.73
N ARG A 117 7.07 19.60 16.08
CA ARG A 117 5.79 19.04 16.56
C ARG A 117 5.93 17.89 17.56
N LEU A 118 7.03 17.11 17.53
CA LEU A 118 7.33 16.15 18.60
C LEU A 118 7.66 16.88 19.91
N THR A 119 8.37 18.01 19.83
CA THR A 119 8.58 18.89 20.99
C THR A 119 7.29 19.59 21.43
N GLU A 120 6.41 20.00 20.52
CA GLU A 120 5.10 20.55 20.90
C GLU A 120 4.14 19.51 21.50
N LEU A 121 4.16 18.24 21.07
CA LEU A 121 3.35 17.20 21.70
C LEU A 121 3.86 16.86 23.11
N GLN A 122 5.18 16.97 23.36
CA GLN A 122 5.75 16.95 24.72
C GLN A 122 5.35 18.19 25.53
N GLN A 123 5.24 19.36 24.90
CA GLN A 123 4.79 20.60 25.56
C GLN A 123 3.27 20.69 25.72
N LYS A 124 2.44 20.04 24.91
CA LYS A 124 0.98 20.02 25.07
C LYS A 124 0.54 19.22 26.31
N GLN A 125 1.45 18.42 26.86
CA GLN A 125 1.34 17.82 28.19
C GLN A 125 1.58 18.83 29.33
N MET A 126 2.12 20.02 29.02
CA MET A 126 2.29 21.20 29.87
C MET A 126 1.53 22.39 29.26
N GLY A 127 0.20 22.35 29.37
CA GLY A 127 -0.74 23.19 28.61
C GLY A 127 -0.36 24.66 28.44
N LEU A 128 -0.22 25.09 27.18
CA LEU A 128 -0.33 26.48 26.77
C LEU A 128 -1.02 26.57 25.40
N SER A 129 -1.86 27.60 25.28
CA SER A 129 -2.80 27.86 24.19
C SER A 129 -2.17 28.73 23.11
N HIS A 130 -2.11 28.26 21.86
CA HIS A 130 -2.11 29.14 20.70
C HIS A 130 -2.77 28.43 19.50
N LEU A 131 -4.06 28.72 19.33
CA LEU A 131 -4.95 28.18 18.30
C LEU A 131 -4.96 29.17 17.13
N GLN A 132 -4.29 28.84 16.02
CA GLN A 132 -4.61 29.44 14.71
C GLN A 132 -4.15 28.59 13.50
N ILE A 133 -3.17 27.68 13.66
CA ILE A 133 -2.76 26.70 12.64
C ILE A 133 -3.59 25.39 12.68
N SER A 134 -4.49 25.28 13.65
CA SER A 134 -5.15 24.02 14.00
C SER A 134 -6.21 23.54 13.00
N SER A 135 -6.61 24.29 11.97
CA SER A 135 -7.77 23.92 11.14
C SER A 135 -7.45 23.05 9.93
N LEU A 136 -6.25 23.15 9.33
CA LEU A 136 -5.82 22.25 8.25
C LEU A 136 -5.14 20.97 8.77
N ILE A 137 -4.64 20.99 10.00
CA ILE A 137 -3.99 19.86 10.70
C ILE A 137 -4.78 19.56 11.99
N ALA A 138 -6.10 19.71 11.93
CA ALA A 138 -7.05 19.50 13.04
C ALA A 138 -7.34 18.03 13.33
N GLY A 139 -6.89 17.14 12.45
CA GLY A 139 -7.13 15.70 12.55
C GLY A 139 -6.32 15.06 13.67
N ASN A 140 -6.76 13.90 14.12
CA ASN A 140 -5.98 13.06 15.02
C ASN A 140 -4.62 12.75 14.37
N LEU A 141 -3.60 12.40 15.16
CA LEU A 141 -2.32 11.89 14.68
C LEU A 141 -2.51 10.79 13.61
N LYS A 142 -3.53 9.94 13.79
CA LYS A 142 -3.94 8.92 12.80
C LYS A 142 -4.33 9.49 11.43
N ASP A 143 -5.08 10.59 11.41
CA ASP A 143 -5.53 11.23 10.17
C ASP A 143 -4.38 11.91 9.46
N THR A 144 -3.46 12.51 10.23
CA THR A 144 -2.23 13.14 9.72
C THR A 144 -1.30 12.10 9.09
N ILE A 145 -1.12 10.95 9.76
CA ILE A 145 -0.33 9.82 9.21
C ILE A 145 -1.00 9.27 7.95
N THR A 146 -2.31 9.09 7.95
CA THR A 146 -3.04 8.59 6.77
C THR A 146 -2.92 9.53 5.58
N LEU A 147 -3.03 10.84 5.83
CA LEU A 147 -2.91 11.87 4.80
C LEU A 147 -1.49 11.90 4.21
N THR A 148 -0.45 11.88 5.05
CA THR A 148 0.96 11.88 4.59
C THR A 148 1.28 10.64 3.76
N CYS A 149 0.84 9.45 4.18
CA CYS A 149 0.98 8.23 3.39
C CYS A 149 0.27 8.32 2.03
N ARG A 150 -0.87 9.00 1.90
CA ARG A 150 -1.54 9.15 0.59
C ARG A 150 -0.79 10.09 -0.35
N LEU A 151 -0.20 11.16 0.19
CA LEU A 151 0.40 12.23 -0.62
C LEU A 151 1.74 11.83 -1.26
N CYS A 152 2.48 10.88 -0.68
CA CYS A 152 3.76 10.43 -1.24
C CYS A 152 3.62 9.63 -2.55
N HIS A 153 2.42 9.13 -2.88
CA HIS A 153 2.23 8.20 -4.00
C HIS A 153 2.30 8.82 -5.39
N TYR A 154 2.19 10.15 -5.52
CA TYR A 154 2.03 10.78 -6.83
C TYR A 154 2.90 12.04 -6.98
N ASP A 155 3.86 11.96 -7.89
CA ASP A 155 4.58 13.13 -8.40
C ASP A 155 3.87 13.64 -9.66
N SER A 156 2.79 14.39 -9.44
CA SER A 156 1.91 14.89 -10.52
C SER A 156 2.14 16.37 -10.80
N PRO A 157 2.87 16.74 -11.88
CA PRO A 157 2.94 18.14 -12.31
C PRO A 157 1.56 18.65 -12.74
N PRO A 158 1.22 19.93 -12.46
CA PRO A 158 1.97 20.92 -11.69
C PRO A 158 1.62 20.91 -10.19
N SER A 159 0.77 19.97 -9.74
CA SER A 159 0.16 20.03 -8.42
C SER A 159 1.10 19.62 -7.30
N TYR A 160 2.08 18.74 -7.57
CA TYR A 160 3.12 18.29 -6.64
C TYR A 160 2.62 18.23 -5.18
N PRO A 161 1.75 17.27 -4.84
CA PRO A 161 0.98 17.28 -3.59
C PRO A 161 1.87 17.36 -2.34
N VAL A 162 3.01 16.65 -2.36
CA VAL A 162 4.01 16.74 -1.28
C VAL A 162 4.58 18.16 -1.17
N ASN A 163 4.88 18.85 -2.28
CA ASN A 163 5.38 20.23 -2.24
C ASN A 163 4.33 21.18 -1.68
N LYS A 164 3.08 21.07 -2.15
CA LYS A 164 2.02 21.97 -1.69
C LYS A 164 1.82 21.88 -0.18
N ILE A 165 1.83 20.67 0.38
CA ILE A 165 1.66 20.52 1.82
C ILE A 165 2.90 20.97 2.60
N CYS A 166 4.11 20.71 2.08
CA CYS A 166 5.35 21.23 2.69
C CYS A 166 5.32 22.76 2.73
N SER A 167 5.05 23.41 1.59
CA SER A 167 4.98 24.87 1.50
C SER A 167 3.85 25.48 2.33
N ALA A 168 2.69 24.82 2.42
CA ALA A 168 1.58 25.28 3.26
C ALA A 168 1.95 25.28 4.75
N ILE A 169 2.85 24.39 5.18
CA ILE A 169 3.27 24.29 6.57
C ILE A 169 4.47 25.18 6.86
N ASP A 170 5.45 25.25 5.96
CA ASP A 170 6.57 26.21 6.05
C ASP A 170 6.08 27.66 6.05
N GLY A 171 4.98 27.95 5.35
CA GLY A 171 4.36 29.28 5.28
C GLY A 171 3.39 29.60 6.42
N SER A 172 3.22 28.70 7.39
CA SER A 172 2.32 28.93 8.53
C SER A 172 3.00 29.81 9.58
N PRO A 173 2.37 30.91 10.05
CA PRO A 173 2.95 31.75 11.09
C PRO A 173 3.09 30.96 12.39
N ALA A 174 4.28 31.03 13.01
CA ALA A 174 4.61 30.35 14.27
C ALA A 174 3.66 30.70 15.42
#